data_AF-A0A183PJ35-F1
#
_entry.id   AF-A0A183PJ35-F1
#
_cell.length_a   1.000
_cell.length_b   1.000
_cell.length_c   1.000
_cell.angle_alpha   90.00
_cell.angle_beta   90.00
_cell.angle_gamma   90.00
#
_symmetry.space_group_name_H-M   'P 1'
#
loop_
_entity.id
_entity.type
_entity.pdbx_description
1 polymer ?
#
loop_
_entity_poly.entity_id
_entity_poly.type
_entity_poly.pdbx_seq_one_letter_code
_entity_poly.pdbx_strand_id
1 'polypeptide(L)'
;MDRKQEITESLQNNNIDPCILPQLTRSDINWYRLKFHENLLLNILQNGYHKTYSELFNLIDYEEKRRINAGISSPYWTIQPLTERHQLLCEMMTHLMNAENFNHSNQIEEVYKENLYLAGLFQSNINDHWLLDIYLQKCLKIVNKGYLAIKNVITTKLQMNNIDKIRLDNLTEIKQTLKK
;
A
#
# COMPACT_ATOMS: atom_id res chain seq x y z
N MET A 1 -32.46 6.62 54.33
CA MET A 1 -33.80 6.67 53.71
C MET A 1 -34.01 8.14 53.37
N ASP A 2 -33.98 8.58 52.12
CA ASP A 2 -34.80 8.12 51.01
C ASP A 2 -34.08 8.05 49.67
N ARG A 3 -34.36 6.95 48.96
CA ARG A 3 -34.00 6.70 47.57
C ARG A 3 -34.83 7.62 46.67
N LYS A 4 -34.17 8.50 45.91
CA LYS A 4 -34.77 9.03 44.68
C LYS A 4 -34.41 8.07 43.55
N GLN A 5 -35.43 7.33 43.12
CA GLN A 5 -35.38 6.41 41.99
C GLN A 5 -34.89 7.12 40.72
N GLU A 6 -33.85 6.54 40.12
CA GLU A 6 -33.56 6.68 38.69
C GLU A 6 -34.79 6.24 37.90
N ILE A 7 -35.39 7.17 37.17
CA ILE A 7 -36.33 6.86 36.10
C ILE A 7 -35.46 6.39 34.94
N THR A 8 -35.27 5.08 34.85
CA THR A 8 -34.86 4.43 33.61
C THR A 8 -36.06 4.51 32.66
N GLU A 9 -36.10 5.55 31.82
CA GLU A 9 -36.98 5.60 30.66
C GLU A 9 -36.55 4.48 29.71
N SER A 10 -37.15 3.31 29.90
CA SER A 10 -37.12 2.22 28.94
C SER A 10 -37.81 2.70 27.65
N LEU A 11 -37.06 2.76 26.55
CA LEU A 11 -37.60 2.89 25.19
C LEU A 11 -38.46 1.65 24.89
N GLN A 12 -39.71 1.63 25.34
CA GLN A 12 -40.71 0.67 24.91
C GLN A 12 -41.23 1.07 23.52
N ASN A 13 -40.46 0.74 22.48
CA ASN A 13 -40.92 0.78 21.08
C ASN A 13 -41.82 -0.43 20.78
N ASN A 14 -43.00 -0.46 21.41
CA ASN A 14 -44.03 -1.46 21.16
C ASN A 14 -45.12 -0.84 20.28
N ASN A 15 -44.85 -0.69 18.97
CA ASN A 15 -45.81 -0.56 17.86
C ASN A 15 -45.12 0.02 16.61
N ILE A 16 -44.08 -0.66 16.10
CA ILE A 16 -43.55 -0.36 14.77
C ILE A 16 -43.79 -1.61 13.94
N ASP A 17 -44.66 -1.51 12.93
CA ASP A 17 -44.83 -2.57 11.92
C ASP A 17 -43.45 -2.89 11.33
N PRO A 18 -43.02 -4.17 11.31
CA PRO A 18 -41.73 -4.56 10.73
C PRO A 18 -41.58 -4.12 9.27
N CYS A 19 -42.69 -3.86 8.58
CA CYS A 19 -42.76 -3.38 7.20
C CYS A 19 -42.45 -1.87 7.04
N ILE A 20 -42.44 -1.11 8.13
CA ILE A 20 -42.19 0.36 8.14
C ILE A 20 -40.74 0.69 8.52
N LEU A 21 -39.98 -0.29 9.04
CA LEU A 21 -38.57 -0.09 9.33
C LEU A 21 -37.76 0.06 8.02
N PRO A 22 -36.87 1.06 7.92
CA PRO A 22 -36.01 1.18 6.75
C PRO A 22 -35.17 -0.09 6.60
N GLN A 23 -35.20 -0.69 5.41
CA GLN A 23 -34.34 -1.83 5.10
C GLN A 23 -32.91 -1.32 4.92
N LEU A 24 -32.14 -1.40 6.01
CA LEU A 24 -30.72 -1.04 5.98
C LEU A 24 -29.93 -2.13 5.27
N THR A 25 -29.12 -1.72 4.30
CA THR A 25 -28.13 -2.60 3.69
C THR A 25 -26.99 -2.87 4.67
N ARG A 26 -26.17 -3.89 4.38
CA ARG A 26 -24.95 -4.15 5.15
C ARG A 26 -24.01 -2.93 5.16
N SER A 27 -23.95 -2.18 4.07
CA SER A 27 -23.16 -0.96 3.97
C SER A 27 -23.69 0.13 4.90
N ASP A 28 -25.01 0.31 4.97
CA ASP A 28 -25.62 1.29 5.89
C ASP A 28 -25.30 0.95 7.35
N ILE A 29 -25.40 -0.34 7.72
CA ILE A 29 -25.06 -0.79 9.08
C ILE A 29 -23.58 -0.53 9.40
N ASN A 30 -22.68 -0.78 8.45
CA ASN A 30 -21.25 -0.57 8.65
C ASN A 30 -20.88 0.91 8.83
N TRP A 31 -21.55 1.82 8.13
CA TRP A 31 -21.35 3.27 8.31
C TRP A 31 -21.63 3.74 9.75
N TYR A 32 -22.59 3.12 10.43
CA TYR A 32 -22.88 3.43 11.83
C TYR A 32 -21.98 2.70 12.83
N ARG A 33 -21.53 1.47 12.51
CA ARG A 33 -20.82 0.60 13.47
C ARG A 33 -19.31 0.74 13.42
N LEU A 34 -18.75 1.06 12.27
CA LEU A 34 -17.31 1.06 12.02
C LEU A 34 -16.75 2.48 12.02
N LYS A 35 -15.51 2.61 12.45
CA LYS A 35 -14.74 3.85 12.29
C LYS A 35 -14.48 4.10 10.80
N PHE A 36 -14.17 5.35 10.48
CA PHE A 36 -13.90 5.77 9.09
C PHE A 36 -12.86 4.89 8.38
N HIS A 37 -11.69 4.69 8.99
CA HIS A 37 -10.61 3.90 8.36
C HIS A 37 -10.98 2.42 8.19
N GLU A 38 -11.82 1.85 9.06
CA GLU A 38 -12.31 0.47 8.94
C GLU A 38 -13.26 0.34 7.75
N ASN A 39 -14.18 1.31 7.59
CA ASN A 39 -15.05 1.39 6.40
C ASN A 39 -14.23 1.59 5.11
N LEU A 40 -13.18 2.42 5.16
CA LEU A 40 -12.27 2.64 4.04
C LEU A 40 -11.57 1.33 3.63
N LEU A 41 -10.96 0.63 4.59
CA LEU A 41 -10.30 -0.65 4.35
C LEU A 41 -11.27 -1.73 3.83
N LEU A 42 -12.50 -1.77 4.36
CA LEU A 42 -13.53 -2.68 3.88
C LEU A 42 -13.91 -2.38 2.42
N ASN A 43 -14.07 -1.09 2.08
CA ASN A 43 -14.35 -0.67 0.71
C ASN A 43 -13.23 -1.09 -0.24
N ILE A 44 -11.95 -0.92 0.14
CA ILE A 44 -10.80 -1.37 -0.65
C ILE A 44 -10.88 -2.88 -0.93
N LEU A 45 -11.18 -3.69 0.10
CA LEU A 45 -11.32 -5.14 -0.04
C LEU A 45 -12.50 -5.55 -0.94
N GLN A 46 -13.66 -4.91 -0.77
CA GLN A 46 -14.85 -5.19 -1.57
C GLN A 46 -14.62 -4.91 -3.07
N ASN A 47 -13.75 -3.95 -3.39
CA ASN A 47 -13.36 -3.63 -4.75
C ASN A 47 -12.19 -4.48 -5.29
N GLY A 48 -11.68 -5.44 -4.51
CA GLY A 48 -10.63 -6.37 -4.97
C GLY A 48 -9.19 -5.88 -4.88
N TYR A 49 -8.94 -4.74 -4.22
CA TYR A 49 -7.60 -4.13 -4.12
C TYR A 49 -6.81 -4.68 -2.92
N HIS A 50 -6.40 -5.94 -3.01
CA HIS A 50 -5.77 -6.64 -1.89
C HIS A 50 -4.38 -6.11 -1.53
N LYS A 51 -3.60 -5.59 -2.50
CA LYS A 51 -2.26 -5.04 -2.20
C LYS A 51 -2.41 -3.66 -1.55
N THR A 52 -3.29 -2.81 -2.05
CA THR A 52 -3.65 -1.53 -1.42
C THR A 52 -4.13 -1.76 0.01
N TYR A 53 -5.05 -2.70 0.23
CA TYR A 53 -5.54 -3.04 1.57
C TYR A 53 -4.39 -3.44 2.49
N SER A 54 -3.57 -4.40 2.06
CA SER A 54 -2.48 -4.92 2.87
C SER A 54 -1.47 -3.83 3.24
N GLU A 55 -1.14 -2.95 2.30
CA GLU A 55 -0.26 -1.82 2.56
C GLU A 55 -0.86 -0.89 3.62
N LEU A 56 -2.09 -0.40 3.40
CA LEU A 56 -2.71 0.59 4.28
C LEU A 56 -2.96 0.02 5.69
N PHE A 57 -3.40 -1.23 5.77
CA PHE A 57 -3.56 -1.96 7.03
C PHE A 57 -2.24 -2.05 7.78
N ASN A 58 -1.16 -2.47 7.11
CA ASN A 58 0.16 -2.60 7.74
C ASN A 58 0.72 -1.26 8.20
N LEU A 59 0.46 -0.16 7.49
CA LEU A 59 0.89 1.18 7.91
C LEU A 59 0.17 1.63 9.19
N ILE A 60 -1.15 1.40 9.26
CA ILE A 60 -1.96 1.72 10.44
C ILE A 60 -1.50 0.88 11.64
N ASP A 61 -1.36 -0.43 11.46
CA ASP A 61 -0.91 -1.37 12.51
C ASP A 61 0.52 -1.05 12.98
N TYR A 62 1.41 -0.66 12.06
CA TYR A 62 2.77 -0.26 12.38
C TYR A 62 2.83 1.03 13.20
N GLU A 63 2.04 2.06 12.84
CA GLU A 63 1.97 3.29 13.64
C GLU A 63 1.44 3.01 15.05
N GLU A 64 0.36 2.23 15.15
CA GLU A 64 -0.25 1.88 16.44
C GLU A 64 0.75 1.13 17.34
N LYS A 65 1.44 0.12 16.81
CA LYS A 65 2.49 -0.60 17.54
C LYS A 65 3.61 0.33 17.99
N ARG A 66 4.01 1.29 17.15
CA ARG A 66 5.03 2.29 17.52
C ARG A 66 4.57 3.20 18.66
N ARG A 67 3.31 3.64 18.64
CA ARG A 67 2.72 4.46 19.71
C ARG A 67 2.66 3.69 21.02
N ILE A 68 2.13 2.46 21.00
CA ILE A 68 2.06 1.58 22.18
C ILE A 68 3.45 1.37 22.78
N ASN A 69 4.44 1.03 21.94
CA ASN A 69 5.81 0.77 22.39
C ASN A 69 6.51 2.02 22.96
N ALA A 70 6.19 3.22 22.44
CA ALA A 70 6.75 4.46 22.94
C ALA A 70 6.16 4.88 24.30
N GLY A 71 4.98 4.36 24.65
CA GLY A 71 4.29 4.64 25.91
C GLY A 71 3.60 6.01 25.95
N ILE A 72 2.56 6.14 26.78
CA ILE A 72 1.59 7.26 26.75
C ILE A 72 2.19 8.65 26.98
N SER A 73 3.37 8.72 27.62
CA SER A 73 4.09 9.97 27.88
C SER A 73 4.95 10.43 26.69
N SER A 74 5.03 9.65 25.62
CA SER A 74 5.81 9.98 24.45
C SER A 74 5.13 11.06 23.60
N PRO A 75 5.91 11.94 22.93
CA PRO A 75 5.39 12.85 21.91
C PRO A 75 4.61 12.14 20.79
N TYR A 76 4.84 10.84 20.56
CA TYR A 76 4.05 10.07 19.61
C TYR A 76 2.56 10.02 19.93
N TRP A 77 2.16 10.15 21.20
CA TRP A 77 0.75 10.12 21.61
C TRP A 77 0.01 11.43 21.37
N THR A 78 0.71 12.56 21.28
CA THR A 78 0.09 13.87 21.03
C THR A 78 -0.07 14.16 19.54
N ILE A 79 0.64 13.44 18.67
CA ILE A 79 0.50 13.52 17.22
C ILE A 79 -0.83 12.87 16.83
N GLN A 80 -1.58 13.46 15.91
CA GLN A 80 -2.80 12.86 15.38
C GLN A 80 -2.49 11.52 14.65
N PRO A 81 -3.14 10.40 15.03
CA PRO A 81 -2.91 9.11 14.40
C PRO A 81 -3.40 9.07 12.95
N LEU A 82 -2.77 8.26 12.10
CA LEU A 82 -3.11 8.11 10.69
C LEU A 82 -4.60 7.77 10.51
N THR A 83 -5.17 6.96 11.41
CA THR A 83 -6.60 6.57 11.42
C THR A 83 -7.57 7.74 11.50
N GLU A 84 -7.14 8.89 12.02
CA GLU A 84 -7.96 10.10 12.17
C GLU A 84 -7.68 11.14 11.07
N ARG A 85 -6.64 10.95 10.27
CA ARG A 85 -6.28 11.83 9.15
C ARG A 85 -7.04 11.43 7.88
N HIS A 86 -8.37 11.60 7.90
CA HIS A 86 -9.28 11.03 6.88
C HIS A 86 -8.95 11.45 5.45
N GLN A 87 -8.69 12.74 5.20
CA GLN A 87 -8.36 13.23 3.86
C GLN A 87 -7.09 12.57 3.32
N LEU A 88 -6.05 12.50 4.16
CA LEU A 88 -4.80 11.86 3.80
C LEU A 88 -4.98 10.37 3.55
N LEU A 89 -5.78 9.66 4.36
CA LEU A 89 -6.09 8.25 4.12
C LEU A 89 -6.78 8.02 2.76
N CYS A 90 -7.72 8.89 2.37
CA CYS A 90 -8.35 8.84 1.04
C CYS A 90 -7.35 9.08 -0.08
N GLU A 91 -6.46 10.05 0.09
CA GLU A 91 -5.41 10.37 -0.88
C GLU A 91 -4.43 9.21 -1.02
N MET A 92 -3.94 8.67 0.09
CA MET A 92 -3.09 7.47 0.11
C MET A 92 -3.77 6.28 -0.56
N MET A 93 -5.03 6.01 -0.23
CA MET A 93 -5.80 4.94 -0.87
C MET A 93 -5.83 5.11 -2.39
N THR A 94 -6.12 6.32 -2.88
CA THR A 94 -6.25 6.60 -4.31
C THR A 94 -4.95 6.28 -5.06
N HIS A 95 -3.82 6.81 -4.56
CA HIS A 95 -2.50 6.57 -5.18
C HIS A 95 -2.05 5.10 -5.05
N LEU A 96 -2.36 4.43 -3.94
CA LEU A 96 -2.07 3.00 -3.78
C LEU A 96 -2.91 2.12 -4.72
N MET A 97 -4.17 2.46 -4.97
CA MET A 97 -5.03 1.76 -5.93
C MET A 97 -4.54 1.97 -7.36
N ASN A 98 -4.13 3.19 -7.72
CA ASN A 98 -3.51 3.48 -9.01
C ASN A 98 -2.23 2.68 -9.20
N ALA A 99 -1.34 2.68 -8.19
CA ALA A 99 -0.11 1.88 -8.23
C ALA A 99 -0.39 0.38 -8.41
N GLU A 100 -1.42 -0.16 -7.76
CA GLU A 100 -1.83 -1.56 -7.94
C GLU A 100 -2.32 -1.83 -9.38
N ASN A 101 -3.14 -0.94 -9.95
CA ASN A 101 -3.63 -1.05 -11.33
C ASN A 101 -2.50 -0.95 -12.37
N PHE A 102 -1.59 0.00 -12.22
CA PHE A 102 -0.42 0.13 -13.08
C PHE A 102 0.50 -1.08 -12.98
N ASN A 103 0.68 -1.62 -11.78
CA ASN A 103 1.47 -2.83 -11.59
C ASN A 103 0.81 -4.05 -12.28
N HIS A 104 -0.52 -4.18 -12.21
CA HIS A 104 -1.24 -5.21 -12.98
C HIS A 104 -1.11 -5.05 -14.50
N SER A 105 -0.96 -3.81 -14.96
CA SER A 105 -0.76 -3.47 -16.38
C SER A 105 0.72 -3.43 -16.78
N ASN A 106 1.64 -3.85 -15.88
CA ASN A 106 3.09 -3.82 -16.08
C ASN A 106 3.69 -2.43 -16.42
N GLN A 107 3.00 -1.35 -16.02
CA GLN A 107 3.44 0.04 -16.20
C GLN A 107 4.31 0.49 -15.02
N ILE A 108 5.52 -0.06 -14.93
CA ILE A 108 6.40 0.10 -13.76
C ILE A 108 6.81 1.56 -13.49
N GLU A 109 6.95 2.38 -14.54
CA GLU A 109 7.24 3.81 -14.40
C GLU A 109 6.10 4.55 -13.66
N GLU A 110 4.86 4.22 -14.00
CA GLU A 110 3.69 4.82 -13.33
C GLU A 110 3.59 4.35 -11.88
N VAL A 111 3.88 3.07 -11.59
CA VAL A 111 4.01 2.59 -10.20
C VAL A 111 5.05 3.41 -9.42
N TYR A 112 6.18 3.72 -10.05
CA TYR A 112 7.21 4.56 -9.43
C TYR A 112 6.68 5.98 -9.15
N LYS A 113 5.99 6.61 -10.11
CA LYS A 113 5.42 7.95 -9.95
C LYS A 113 4.40 8.02 -8.81
N GLU A 114 3.52 7.02 -8.70
CA GLU A 114 2.55 6.93 -7.61
C GLU A 114 3.22 6.80 -6.23
N ASN A 115 4.28 5.97 -6.12
CA ASN A 115 5.04 5.87 -4.86
C ASN A 115 5.84 7.14 -4.56
N LEU A 116 6.38 7.82 -5.58
CA LEU A 116 7.12 9.06 -5.41
C LEU A 116 6.19 10.20 -4.98
N TYR A 117 4.97 10.25 -5.51
CA TYR A 117 3.95 11.19 -5.05
C TYR A 117 3.65 10.99 -3.56
N LEU A 118 3.40 9.74 -3.16
CA LEU A 118 3.17 9.40 -1.74
C LEU A 118 4.35 9.81 -0.86
N ALA A 119 5.59 9.61 -1.29
CA ALA A 119 6.77 10.11 -0.58
C ALA A 119 6.72 11.64 -0.42
N GLY A 120 6.37 12.37 -1.48
CA GLY A 120 6.25 13.83 -1.47
C GLY A 120 5.25 14.37 -0.44
N LEU A 121 4.14 13.66 -0.19
CA LEU A 121 3.15 14.05 0.83
C LEU A 121 3.75 14.17 2.24
N PHE A 122 4.79 13.39 2.54
CA PHE A 122 5.38 13.28 3.87
C PHE A 122 6.68 14.08 4.03
N GLN A 123 7.14 14.78 2.99
CA GLN A 123 8.45 15.44 3.00
C GLN A 123 8.56 16.57 4.03
N SER A 124 7.47 17.30 4.26
CA SER A 124 7.47 18.51 5.10
C SER A 124 7.22 18.23 6.59
N ASN A 125 6.68 17.07 6.94
CA ASN A 125 6.30 16.75 8.32
C ASN A 125 7.29 15.76 8.94
N ILE A 126 8.06 16.22 9.93
CA ILE A 126 9.04 15.40 10.64
C ILE A 126 8.42 14.12 11.24
N ASN A 127 7.17 14.19 11.67
CA ASN A 127 6.46 13.08 12.29
C ASN A 127 6.09 11.97 11.30
N ASP A 128 6.06 12.29 10.00
CA ASP A 128 5.75 11.37 8.93
C ASP A 128 7.01 10.85 8.21
N HIS A 129 8.23 11.14 8.70
CA HIS A 129 9.47 10.68 8.06
C HIS A 129 9.53 9.17 7.85
N TRP A 130 8.93 8.39 8.75
CA TRP A 130 8.86 6.95 8.60
C TRP A 130 8.03 6.51 7.38
N LEU A 131 6.99 7.27 7.01
CA LEU A 131 6.21 7.04 5.79
C LEU A 131 7.03 7.45 4.57
N LEU A 132 7.70 8.61 4.63
CA LEU A 132 8.62 9.06 3.60
C LEU A 132 9.66 7.97 3.30
N ASP A 133 10.31 7.43 4.32
CA ASP A 133 11.31 6.39 4.20
C ASP A 133 10.75 5.13 3.54
N ILE A 134 9.56 4.68 3.97
CA ILE A 134 8.91 3.50 3.37
C ILE A 134 8.70 3.70 1.86
N TYR A 135 8.15 4.83 1.44
CA TYR A 135 7.85 5.07 0.03
C TYR A 135 9.11 5.32 -0.80
N LEU A 136 10.11 6.02 -0.28
CA LEU A 136 11.42 6.14 -0.94
C LEU A 136 12.12 4.79 -1.09
N GLN A 137 12.02 3.90 -0.10
CA GLN A 137 12.54 2.54 -0.22
C GLN A 137 11.80 1.73 -1.29
N LYS A 138 10.49 1.93 -1.46
CA LYS A 138 9.73 1.30 -2.57
C LYS A 138 10.22 1.82 -3.93
N CYS A 139 10.41 3.13 -4.06
CA CYS A 139 11.00 3.74 -5.26
C CYS A 139 12.39 3.16 -5.58
N LEU A 140 13.27 3.08 -4.58
CA LEU A 140 14.61 2.52 -4.73
C LEU A 140 14.58 1.04 -5.18
N LYS A 141 13.66 0.23 -4.64
CA LYS A 141 13.49 -1.17 -5.07
C LYS A 141 13.09 -1.27 -6.54
N ILE A 142 12.24 -0.38 -7.04
CA ILE A 142 11.85 -0.36 -8.46
C ILE A 142 13.06 -0.04 -9.34
N VAL A 143 13.80 1.03 -9.01
CA VAL A 143 14.99 1.46 -9.76
C VAL A 143 16.04 0.35 -9.77
N ASN A 144 16.32 -0.26 -8.62
CA ASN A 144 17.29 -1.35 -8.51
C ASN A 144 16.91 -2.57 -9.36
N LYS A 145 15.62 -2.94 -9.39
CA LYS A 145 15.14 -4.02 -10.27
C LYS A 145 15.39 -3.69 -11.75
N GLY A 146 15.07 -2.46 -12.17
CA GLY A 146 15.33 -2.01 -13.54
C GLY A 146 16.81 -2.03 -13.90
N TYR A 147 17.67 -1.50 -13.02
CA TYR A 147 19.11 -1.52 -13.19
C TYR A 147 19.67 -2.96 -13.33
N LEU A 148 19.24 -3.87 -12.46
CA LEU A 148 19.69 -5.27 -12.51
C LEU A 148 19.23 -5.97 -13.80
N ALA A 149 18.00 -5.70 -14.26
CA ALA A 149 17.51 -6.25 -15.53
C ALA A 149 18.38 -5.80 -16.71
N ILE A 150 18.69 -4.50 -16.80
CA ILE A 150 19.54 -3.95 -17.86
C ILE A 150 20.96 -4.53 -17.76
N LYS A 151 21.54 -4.57 -16.56
CA LYS A 151 22.87 -5.14 -16.32
C LYS A 151 22.94 -6.60 -16.80
N ASN A 152 21.95 -7.41 -16.46
CA ASN A 152 21.88 -8.81 -16.87
C ASN A 152 21.77 -8.94 -18.40
N VAL A 153 20.95 -8.12 -19.06
CA VAL A 153 20.85 -8.11 -20.53
C VAL A 153 22.19 -7.77 -21.19
N ILE A 154 22.91 -6.77 -20.67
CA ILE A 154 24.24 -6.40 -21.19
C ILE A 154 25.24 -7.54 -20.99
N THR A 155 25.29 -8.13 -19.80
CA THR A 155 26.18 -9.26 -19.51
C THR A 155 25.92 -10.45 -20.42
N THR A 156 24.65 -10.82 -20.64
CA THR A 156 24.28 -11.92 -21.54
C THR A 156 24.68 -11.62 -22.98
N LYS A 157 24.46 -10.40 -23.48
CA LYS A 157 24.89 -10.00 -24.84
C LYS A 157 26.41 -10.12 -25.01
N LEU A 158 27.19 -9.69 -24.02
CA LEU A 158 28.65 -9.81 -24.07
C LEU A 158 29.11 -11.27 -24.08
N GLN A 159 28.47 -12.14 -23.30
CA GLN A 159 28.76 -13.57 -23.30
C GLN A 159 28.46 -14.22 -24.66
N MET A 160 27.31 -13.90 -25.27
CA MET A 160 26.95 -14.41 -26.60
C MET A 160 27.96 -13.97 -27.66
N ASN A 161 28.34 -12.69 -27.69
CA ASN A 161 29.34 -12.17 -28.64
C ASN A 161 30.70 -12.87 -28.49
N ASN A 162 31.13 -13.14 -27.25
CA ASN A 162 32.38 -13.89 -27.01
C ASN A 162 32.30 -15.32 -27.54
N ILE A 163 31.17 -16.01 -27.35
CA ILE A 163 30.94 -17.37 -27.87
C ILE A 163 30.95 -17.37 -29.40
N ASP A 164 30.29 -16.40 -30.04
CA ASP A 164 30.25 -16.29 -31.50
C ASP A 164 31.64 -16.00 -32.08
N LYS A 165 32.44 -15.18 -31.41
CA LYS A 165 33.84 -14.92 -31.78
C LYS A 165 34.68 -16.20 -31.71
N ILE A 166 34.60 -16.94 -30.60
CA ILE A 166 35.33 -18.21 -30.44
C ILE A 166 34.93 -19.22 -31.54
N ARG A 167 33.65 -19.33 -31.87
CA ARG A 167 33.17 -20.20 -32.96
C ARG A 167 33.72 -19.79 -34.32
N LEU A 168 33.77 -18.49 -34.60
CA LEU A 168 34.32 -17.97 -35.86
C LEU A 168 35.81 -18.27 -35.98
N ASP A 169 36.57 -18.04 -34.91
CA ASP A 169 38.01 -18.31 -34.85
C ASP A 169 38.30 -19.81 -35.12
N ASN A 170 37.57 -20.70 -34.46
CA ASN A 170 37.66 -22.16 -34.69
C ASN A 170 37.32 -22.55 -36.13
N LEU A 171 36.26 -21.97 -36.72
CA LEU A 171 35.88 -22.24 -38.12
C LEU A 171 36.96 -21.75 -39.10
N THR A 172 37.60 -20.62 -38.83
CA THR A 172 38.71 -20.13 -39.65
C THR A 172 39.94 -21.04 -39.57
N GLU A 173 40.24 -21.57 -38.39
CA GLU A 173 41.36 -22.50 -38.18
C GLU A 173 41.13 -23.85 -38.89
N ILE A 174 39.90 -24.37 -38.84
CA ILE A 174 39.49 -25.57 -39.61
C ILE A 174 39.59 -25.32 -41.12
N LYS A 175 39.16 -24.15 -41.62
CA LYS A 175 39.28 -23.82 -43.05
C LYS A 175 40.73 -23.72 -43.52
N GLN A 176 41.64 -23.25 -42.65
CA GLN A 176 43.06 -23.15 -42.98
C GLN A 176 43.73 -24.53 -43.01
N THR A 177 43.37 -25.43 -42.09
CA THR A 177 43.90 -26.80 -42.07
C THR A 177 43.42 -27.64 -43.24
N LEU A 178 42.17 -27.46 -43.71
CA LEU A 178 41.64 -28.14 -44.90
C LEU A 178 42.20 -27.64 -46.25
N LYS A 179 42.92 -26.51 -46.26
CA LYS A 179 43.54 -25.93 -47.47
C LYS A 179 45.00 -26.34 -47.68
N LYS A 180 45.60 -27.07 -46.74
CA LYS A 180 46.92 -27.71 -46.87
C LYS A 180 46.76 -29.15 -47.33
#